data_AF-A0A382ZLG9-F1
#
_entry.id   AF-A0A382ZLG9-F1
#
_cell.length_a   1.000
_cell.length_b   1.000
_cell.length_c   1.000
_cell.angle_alpha   90.00
_cell.angle_beta   90.00
_cell.angle_gamma   90.00
#
_symmetry.space_group_name_H-M   'P 1'
#
loop_
_entity.id
_entity.type
_entity.pdbx_description
1 polymer ?
#
loop_
_entity_poly.entity_id
_entity_poly.type
_entity_poly.pdbx_seq_one_letter_code
_entity_poly.pdbx_strand_id
1 'polypeptide(L)'
;VIRNIQDQRFIIKNIEFFSKMFHQSNKSLNIYITPNNLIKYKDSLFVGNTNLDQNIYIYLNIDNKLVNLDFKKKYTINSFKYLDELSNAKKLDYSIEIT
;
A
#
# COMPACT_ATOMS: atom_id res chain seq x y z
N VAL A 1 -6.93 -21.69 11.22
CA VAL A 1 -7.54 -20.93 10.11
C VAL A 1 -8.42 -21.90 9.34
N ILE A 2 -9.73 -21.64 9.24
CA ILE A 2 -10.63 -22.49 8.44
C ILE A 2 -10.56 -21.97 7.00
N ARG A 3 -10.28 -22.85 6.03
CA ARG A 3 -10.12 -22.50 4.61
C ARG A 3 -11.34 -22.98 3.83
N ASN A 4 -12.09 -22.08 3.21
CA ASN A 4 -13.14 -22.41 2.23
C ASN A 4 -12.70 -21.89 0.85
N ILE A 5 -12.81 -22.73 -0.18
CA ILE A 5 -12.00 -22.64 -1.41
C ILE A 5 -12.68 -21.78 -2.51
N GLN A 6 -13.91 -21.29 -2.29
CA GLN A 6 -14.64 -20.49 -3.30
C GLN A 6 -14.73 -18.98 -2.99
N ASP A 7 -14.50 -18.57 -1.74
CA ASP A 7 -14.38 -17.18 -1.31
C ASP A 7 -13.45 -17.16 -0.08
N GLN A 8 -12.22 -16.70 -0.25
CA GLN A 8 -11.25 -16.66 0.86
C GLN A 8 -11.70 -15.63 1.92
N ARG A 9 -12.35 -16.11 2.98
CA ARG A 9 -12.65 -15.34 4.19
C ARG A 9 -11.70 -15.78 5.30
N PHE A 10 -10.88 -14.84 5.80
CA PHE A 10 -10.00 -15.08 6.93
C PHE A 10 -10.71 -14.70 8.24
N ILE A 11 -11.04 -15.69 9.07
CA ILE A 11 -11.49 -15.44 10.45
C ILE A 11 -10.26 -15.40 11.35
N ILE A 12 -9.92 -14.20 11.82
CA ILE A 12 -8.76 -13.96 12.69
C ILE A 12 -9.26 -13.78 14.11
N LYS A 13 -8.90 -14.71 14.98
CA LYS A 13 -9.36 -14.73 16.38
C LYS A 13 -8.57 -13.81 17.31
N ASN A 14 -7.37 -13.38 16.90
CA ASN A 14 -6.50 -12.49 17.66
C ASN A 14 -5.84 -11.48 16.68
N ILE A 15 -5.93 -10.19 17.00
CA ILE A 15 -5.39 -9.10 16.19
C ILE A 15 -3.86 -9.16 16.05
N GLU A 16 -3.13 -9.66 17.06
CA GLU A 16 -1.68 -9.86 16.99
C GLU A 16 -1.30 -10.85 15.89
N PHE A 17 -2.12 -11.90 15.73
CA PHE A 17 -1.91 -12.89 14.67
C PHE A 17 -2.17 -12.28 13.28
N PHE A 18 -3.16 -11.40 13.15
CA PHE A 18 -3.34 -10.63 11.92
C PHE A 18 -2.14 -9.76 11.64
N SER A 19 -1.68 -8.95 12.61
CA SER A 19 -0.54 -8.06 12.42
C SER A 19 0.69 -8.85 11.96
N LYS A 20 0.97 -9.99 12.59
CA LYS A 20 2.10 -10.85 12.19
C LYS A 20 1.94 -11.38 10.76
N MET A 21 0.79 -11.94 10.41
CA MET A 21 0.53 -12.48 9.07
C MET A 21 0.55 -11.38 8.01
N PHE A 22 -0.06 -10.24 8.31
CA PHE A 22 -0.05 -9.08 7.45
C PHE A 22 1.39 -8.60 7.25
N HIS A 23 2.21 -8.40 8.29
CA HIS A 23 3.59 -7.95 8.09
C HIS A 23 4.43 -8.90 7.24
N GLN A 24 4.23 -10.21 7.35
CA GLN A 24 4.99 -11.25 6.63
C GLN A 24 4.48 -11.52 5.20
N SER A 25 3.31 -11.02 4.82
CA SER A 25 2.76 -11.28 3.49
C SER A 25 3.41 -10.43 2.41
N ASN A 26 3.52 -10.96 1.20
CA ASN A 26 3.83 -10.13 0.05
C ASN A 26 2.65 -9.19 -0.22
N LYS A 27 2.96 -7.93 -0.51
CA LYS A 27 1.95 -6.90 -0.78
C LYS A 27 2.27 -6.12 -2.03
N SER A 28 1.27 -5.96 -2.88
CA SER A 28 1.28 -4.95 -3.93
C SER A 28 0.43 -3.77 -3.48
N LEU A 29 1.04 -2.59 -3.42
CA LEU A 29 0.38 -1.34 -3.12
C LEU A 29 0.23 -0.52 -4.39
N ASN A 30 -1.01 -0.21 -4.74
CA ASN A 30 -1.34 0.71 -5.82
C ASN A 30 -1.74 2.03 -5.19
N ILE A 31 -1.00 3.11 -5.47
CA ILE A 31 -1.23 4.44 -4.88
C ILE A 31 -1.61 5.41 -6.00
N TYR A 32 -2.78 6.01 -5.89
CA TYR A 32 -3.30 7.00 -6.82
C TYR A 32 -3.15 8.39 -6.18
N ILE A 33 -2.32 9.24 -6.77
CA ILE A 33 -1.96 10.52 -6.15
C ILE A 33 -1.72 11.58 -7.22
N THR A 34 -1.97 12.85 -6.91
CA THR A 34 -1.60 13.94 -7.82
C THR A 34 -0.11 14.25 -7.71
N PRO A 35 0.54 14.77 -8.76
CA PRO A 35 1.96 15.11 -8.71
C PRO A 35 2.33 16.04 -7.54
N ASN A 36 1.49 17.05 -7.27
CA ASN A 36 1.70 17.99 -6.16
C ASN A 36 1.66 17.30 -4.80
N ASN A 37 0.71 16.38 -4.60
CA ASN A 37 0.63 15.62 -3.35
C ASN A 37 1.79 14.63 -3.23
N LEU A 38 2.23 14.01 -4.32
CA LEU A 38 3.41 13.13 -4.30
C LEU A 38 4.66 13.89 -3.86
N ILE A 39 4.94 15.06 -4.46
CA ILE A 39 6.08 15.89 -4.09
C ILE A 39 6.01 16.28 -2.61
N LYS A 40 4.81 16.62 -2.11
CA LYS A 40 4.60 17.04 -0.73
C LYS A 40 4.78 15.91 0.28
N TYR A 41 4.32 14.70 -0.02
CA TYR A 41 4.20 13.61 0.95
C TYR A 41 5.22 12.49 0.76
N LYS A 42 5.99 12.47 -0.34
CA LYS A 42 6.90 11.36 -0.67
C LYS A 42 7.83 10.93 0.46
N ASP A 43 8.41 11.89 1.18
CA ASP A 43 9.41 11.61 2.21
C ASP A 43 8.78 11.10 3.52
N SER A 44 7.49 11.36 3.72
CA SER A 44 6.72 10.84 4.86
C SER A 44 6.03 9.52 4.54
N LEU A 45 5.66 9.30 3.28
CA LEU A 45 4.99 8.11 2.78
C LEU A 45 5.96 6.94 2.57
N PHE A 46 7.11 7.23 1.95
CA PHE A 46 8.04 6.22 1.48
C PHE A 46 9.36 6.30 2.23
N VAL A 47 9.85 5.14 2.63
CA VAL A 47 11.19 4.99 3.20
C VAL A 47 12.03 4.12 2.26
N GLY A 48 13.31 4.46 2.13
CA GLY A 48 14.27 3.66 1.36
C GLY A 48 14.35 2.23 1.88
N ASN A 49 14.52 1.27 0.97
CA ASN A 49 14.21 -0.13 1.23
C ASN A 49 14.98 -0.77 2.40
N THR A 50 14.24 -1.43 3.31
CA THR A 50 14.73 -2.41 4.28
C THR A 50 14.02 -3.78 4.17
N ASN A 51 12.97 -3.92 3.34
CA ASN A 51 12.12 -5.10 3.27
C ASN A 51 11.62 -5.39 1.83
N LEU A 52 11.93 -6.58 1.29
CA LEU A 52 11.71 -6.97 -0.12
C LEU A 52 10.27 -7.41 -0.44
N ASP A 53 9.37 -7.38 0.54
CA ASP A 53 8.02 -7.96 0.46
C ASP A 53 6.94 -6.94 0.06
N GLN A 54 7.33 -5.71 -0.30
CA GLN A 54 6.43 -4.67 -0.80
C GLN A 54 6.77 -4.25 -2.24
N ASN A 55 5.76 -4.32 -3.10
CA ASN A 55 5.79 -3.75 -4.45
C ASN A 55 4.91 -2.50 -4.44
N ILE A 56 5.48 -1.34 -4.75
CA ILE A 56 4.74 -0.07 -4.79
C ILE A 56 4.61 0.38 -6.24
N TYR A 57 3.37 0.68 -6.64
CA TYR A 57 3.02 1.25 -7.93
C TYR A 57 2.35 2.60 -7.68
N ILE A 58 2.85 3.66 -8.32
CA ILE A 58 2.30 5.01 -8.16
C ILE A 58 1.67 5.45 -9.48
N TYR A 59 0.38 5.74 -9.41
CA TYR A 59 -0.43 6.22 -10.51
C TYR A 59 -0.66 7.72 -10.37
N LEU A 60 -0.11 8.47 -11.31
CA LEU A 60 -0.21 9.93 -11.40
C LEU A 60 -1.16 10.32 -12.53
N ASN A 61 -2.09 11.23 -12.26
CA ASN A 61 -2.83 11.89 -13.32
C ASN A 61 -2.12 13.18 -13.71
N ILE A 62 -1.59 13.24 -14.94
CA ILE A 62 -0.90 14.38 -15.53
C ILE A 62 -1.61 14.73 -16.83
N ASP A 63 -2.19 15.94 -16.94
CA ASP A 63 -2.91 16.41 -18.12
C ASP A 63 -3.95 15.40 -18.65
N ASN A 64 -4.74 14.84 -17.73
CA ASN A 64 -5.76 13.81 -17.98
C ASN A 64 -5.21 12.48 -18.51
N LYS A 65 -3.91 12.25 -18.42
CA LYS A 65 -3.26 10.97 -18.75
C LYS A 65 -2.80 10.30 -17.47
N LEU A 66 -3.08 9.00 -17.38
CA LEU A 66 -2.60 8.17 -16.28
C LEU A 66 -1.18 7.70 -16.57
N VAL A 67 -0.24 8.09 -15.72
CA VAL A 67 1.17 7.66 -15.76
C VAL A 67 1.43 6.73 -14.58
N ASN A 68 2.04 5.58 -14.84
CA ASN A 68 2.43 4.63 -13.80
C ASN A 68 3.93 4.67 -13.56
N LEU A 69 4.34 4.71 -12.29
CA LEU A 69 5.71 4.59 -11.85
C LEU A 69 5.88 3.29 -11.04
N ASP A 70 6.79 2.43 -11.52
CA ASP A 70 7.12 1.16 -10.88
C ASP A 70 8.27 1.32 -9.88
N PHE A 71 7.94 1.12 -8.60
CA PHE A 71 8.85 1.16 -7.47
C PHE A 71 9.03 -0.20 -6.78
N LYS A 72 8.80 -1.29 -7.53
CA LYS A 72 8.97 -2.67 -7.05
C LYS A 72 10.28 -2.84 -6.28
N LYS A 73 10.17 -3.26 -5.01
CA LYS A 73 11.30 -3.54 -4.11
C LYS A 73 12.30 -2.37 -3.95
N LYS A 74 11.89 -1.13 -4.17
CA LYS A 74 12.73 0.07 -3.98
C LYS A 74 12.36 0.87 -2.74
N TYR A 75 11.10 0.83 -2.35
CA TYR A 75 10.56 1.59 -1.22
C TYR A 75 9.58 0.74 -0.43
N THR A 76 9.38 1.11 0.83
CA THR A 76 8.33 0.56 1.70
C THR A 76 7.46 1.70 2.22
N ILE A 77 6.20 1.40 2.54
CA ILE A 77 5.34 2.34 3.26
C ILE A 77 5.87 2.54 4.68
N ASN A 78 6.04 3.80 5.06
CA ASN A 78 6.45 4.18 6.40
C ASN A 78 5.41 3.82 7.45
N SER A 79 4.14 4.15 7.20
CA SER A 79 3.02 3.95 8.12
C SER A 79 1.71 3.78 7.36
N PHE A 80 1.07 2.62 7.51
CA PHE A 80 -0.27 2.38 6.97
C PHE A 80 -1.32 3.29 7.60
N LYS A 81 -1.15 3.65 8.88
CA LYS A 81 -2.02 4.63 9.55
C LYS A 81 -1.93 6.01 8.86
N TYR A 82 -0.72 6.45 8.52
CA TYR A 82 -0.55 7.73 7.84
C TYR A 82 -1.08 7.70 6.40
N LEU A 83 -0.93 6.55 5.72
CA LEU A 83 -1.54 6.33 4.41
C LEU A 83 -3.07 6.46 4.48
N ASP A 84 -3.71 5.88 5.50
CA ASP A 84 -5.14 6.03 5.77
C ASP A 84 -5.55 7.48 6.07
N GLU A 85 -4.79 8.20 6.90
CA GLU A 85 -5.07 9.61 7.19
C GLU A 85 -5.07 10.47 5.91
N LEU A 86 -4.12 10.23 5.00
CA LEU A 86 -4.07 10.92 3.71
C LEU A 86 -5.20 10.51 2.77
N SER A 87 -5.60 9.23 2.78
CA SER A 87 -6.76 8.75 2.02
C SER A 87 -8.06 9.41 2.50
N ASN A 88 -8.31 9.40 3.80
CA ASN A 88 -9.47 10.04 4.42
C ASN A 88 -9.51 11.56 4.17
N ALA A 89 -8.34 12.21 4.11
CA ALA A 89 -8.21 13.62 3.77
C ALA A 89 -8.28 13.92 2.25
N LYS A 90 -8.57 12.90 1.43
CA LYS A 90 -8.67 12.97 -0.05
C LYS A 90 -7.39 13.50 -0.71
N LYS A 91 -6.22 13.16 -0.15
CA LYS A 91 -4.91 13.55 -0.70
C LYS A 91 -4.34 12.51 -1.65
N LEU A 92 -4.74 11.26 -1.45
CA LEU A 92 -4.44 10.12 -2.32
C LEU A 92 -5.57 9.11 -2.18
N ASP A 93 -5.55 8.09 -3.03
CA ASP A 93 -6.30 6.86 -2.84
C ASP A 93 -5.32 5.68 -2.95
N TYR A 94 -5.67 4.52 -2.38
CA TYR A 94 -4.79 3.37 -2.45
C TYR A 94 -5.53 2.03 -2.33
N SER A 95 -4.92 0.98 -2.89
CA SER A 95 -5.34 -0.40 -2.69
C SER A 95 -4.16 -1.26 -2.24
N ILE A 96 -4.44 -2.29 -1.45
CA ILE A 96 -3.45 -3.30 -1.03
C ILE A 96 -3.94 -4.65 -1.51
N GLU A 97 -3.11 -5.31 -2.31
CA GLU A 97 -3.29 -6.70 -2.70
C GLU A 97 -2.32 -7.57 -1.90
N ILE A 98 -2.87 -8.49 -1.11
CA ILE A 98 -2.09 -9.46 -0.35
C ILE A 98 -1.99 -10.75 -1.17
N THR A 99 -0.77 -11.22 -1.40
CA THR A 99 -0.46 -12.44 -2.19
C THR A 99 0.22 -13.50 -1.36
#